data_AF-A0A538HC57-F1
#
_entry.id   AF-A0A538HC57-F1
#
_cell.length_a   1.000
_cell.length_b   1.000
_cell.length_c   1.000
_cell.angle_alpha   90.00
_cell.angle_beta   90.00
_cell.angle_gamma   90.00
#
_symmetry.space_group_name_H-M   'P 1'
#
loop_
_entity.id
_entity.type
_entity.pdbx_description
1 polymer ?
#
loop_
_entity_poly.entity_id
_entity_poly.type
_entity_poly.pdbx_seq_one_letter_code
_entity_poly.pdbx_strand_id
1 'polypeptide(L)'
;MSRRLHWLTIAGLVVLAARTLAYALAPHPTVVGNELERQVGGPSLVVTAVVALAGAAAAASAVLWIASVAVRERHLLTGGAGEAPALRPLHVLGAALGLFVATSLAFASLESYLHWRAGLGFHGLHCLIGPIHRDALPILGSLSLLAAAAEAAARHLLRWMRRTLQALRARPRARLRPPLRPLPRAEAPLRPALPGLDLARGPPAALPA
;
A
#
# COMPACT_ATOMS: atom_id res chain seq x y z
N MET A 1 6.91 -6.02 22.28
CA MET A 1 7.48 -4.65 22.28
C MET A 1 7.75 -4.04 20.90
N SER A 2 7.96 -4.82 19.81
CA SER A 2 8.25 -4.29 18.46
C SER A 2 7.17 -3.39 17.82
N ARG A 3 5.90 -3.55 18.23
CA ARG A 3 4.78 -2.76 17.69
C ARG A 3 4.78 -1.28 18.04
N ARG A 4 5.60 -0.80 18.99
CA ARG A 4 5.64 0.63 19.34
C ARG A 4 6.88 1.34 18.80
N LEU A 5 7.96 0.62 18.49
CA LEU A 5 9.19 1.23 17.97
C LEU A 5 9.02 1.88 16.60
N HIS A 6 8.24 1.28 15.69
CA HIS A 6 8.05 1.89 14.36
C HIS A 6 7.37 3.25 14.42
N TRP A 7 6.57 3.54 15.47
CA TRP A 7 6.00 4.87 15.67
C TRP A 7 7.05 5.93 16.00
N LEU A 8 8.16 5.54 16.66
CA LEU A 8 9.29 6.46 16.86
C LEU A 8 9.96 6.81 15.53
N THR A 9 10.14 5.82 14.65
CA THR A 9 10.69 6.05 13.31
C THR A 9 9.76 6.97 12.49
N ILE A 10 8.45 6.70 12.50
CA ILE A 10 7.45 7.53 11.84
C ILE A 10 7.47 8.96 12.40
N ALA A 11 7.45 9.11 13.72
CA ALA A 11 7.50 10.43 14.36
C ALA A 11 8.79 11.18 14.02
N GLY A 12 9.95 10.51 14.04
CA GLY A 12 11.22 11.09 13.63
C GLY A 12 11.20 11.57 12.18
N LEU A 13 10.67 10.77 11.25
CA LEU A 13 10.50 11.16 9.85
C LEU A 13 9.59 12.36 9.69
N VAL A 14 8.45 12.40 10.40
CA VAL A 14 7.53 13.54 10.37
C VAL A 14 8.19 14.81 10.88
N VAL A 15 8.89 14.76 12.02
CA VAL A 15 9.57 15.92 12.60
C VAL A 15 10.67 16.44 11.66
N LEU A 16 11.50 15.56 11.14
CA LEU A 16 12.60 15.94 10.24
C LEU A 16 12.07 16.50 8.92
N ALA A 17 11.04 15.88 8.33
CA ALA A 17 10.40 16.39 7.11
C ALA A 17 9.72 17.74 7.35
N ALA A 18 8.98 17.88 8.46
CA ALA A 18 8.34 19.14 8.82
C ALA A 18 9.36 20.26 9.01
N ARG A 19 10.50 19.96 9.64
CA ARG A 19 11.61 20.90 9.80
C ARG A 19 12.17 21.36 8.47
N THR A 20 12.53 20.42 7.59
CA THR A 20 13.05 20.74 6.26
C THR A 20 12.07 21.62 5.48
N LEU A 21 10.77 21.28 5.49
CA LEU A 21 9.74 22.05 4.80
C LEU A 21 9.51 23.43 5.43
N ALA A 22 9.46 23.53 6.76
CA ALA A 22 9.27 24.79 7.46
C ALA A 22 10.41 25.78 7.19
N TYR A 23 11.66 25.31 7.13
CA TYR A 23 12.79 26.16 6.74
C TYR A 23 12.78 26.53 5.26
N ALA A 24 12.39 25.61 4.37
CA ALA A 24 12.28 25.90 2.94
C ALA A 24 11.19 26.93 2.63
N LEU A 25 10.16 27.01 3.46
CA LEU A 25 9.02 27.92 3.32
C LEU A 25 9.15 29.20 4.16
N ALA A 26 10.21 29.36 4.96
CA ALA A 26 10.41 30.52 5.81
C ALA A 26 10.55 31.82 4.97
N PRO A 27 10.07 32.98 5.46
CA PRO A 27 10.27 34.26 4.78
C PRO A 27 11.76 34.55 4.58
N HIS A 28 12.17 34.85 3.34
CA HIS A 28 13.57 34.99 2.87
C HIS A 28 14.39 33.68 2.82
N PRO A 29 13.91 32.64 2.11
CA PRO A 29 14.60 31.35 2.01
C PRO A 29 15.92 31.45 1.23
N THR A 30 16.09 32.50 0.42
CA THR A 30 17.23 32.71 -0.47
C THR A 30 18.51 33.17 0.25
N VAL A 31 18.44 33.79 1.44
CA VAL A 31 19.66 34.23 2.16
C VAL A 31 20.29 33.08 2.93
N VAL A 32 19.49 32.15 3.47
CA VAL A 32 20.02 30.98 4.21
C VAL A 32 20.18 29.77 3.28
N GLY A 33 19.28 29.61 2.30
CA GLY A 33 19.32 28.54 1.31
C GLY A 33 20.46 28.67 0.31
N ASN A 34 20.73 29.87 -0.23
CA ASN A 34 21.84 30.08 -1.17
C ASN A 34 23.20 30.07 -0.47
N GLU A 35 23.32 30.57 0.77
CA GLU A 35 24.59 30.51 1.53
C GLU A 35 24.97 29.06 1.88
N LEU A 36 24.00 28.24 2.31
CA LEU A 36 24.21 26.82 2.60
C LEU A 36 24.43 25.98 1.33
N GLU A 37 23.70 26.23 0.23
CA GLU A 37 23.98 25.59 -1.06
C GLU A 37 25.38 25.93 -1.58
N ARG A 38 25.82 27.18 -1.44
CA ARG A 38 27.17 27.61 -1.86
C ARG A 38 28.29 27.06 -0.98
N GLN A 39 28.10 26.99 0.34
CA GLN A 39 29.15 26.51 1.25
C GLN A 39 29.33 24.99 1.23
N VAL A 40 28.29 24.22 0.91
CA VAL A 40 28.32 22.75 0.96
C VAL A 40 28.51 22.12 -0.43
N GLY A 41 28.32 22.87 -1.51
CA GLY A 41 28.59 22.41 -2.89
C GLY A 41 27.73 21.21 -3.34
N GLY A 42 26.61 20.96 -2.64
CA GLY A 42 25.70 19.84 -2.90
C GLY A 42 24.69 20.14 -4.01
N PRO A 43 23.99 19.10 -4.52
CA PRO A 43 22.88 19.28 -5.44
C PRO A 43 21.79 20.14 -4.82
N SER A 44 21.14 20.98 -5.63
CA SER A 44 20.18 21.95 -5.10
C SER A 44 19.04 21.28 -4.33
N LEU A 45 18.44 21.99 -3.37
CA LEU A 45 17.31 21.49 -2.60
C LEU A 45 16.17 21.04 -3.53
N VAL A 46 15.97 21.77 -4.63
CA VAL A 46 14.99 21.44 -5.68
C VAL A 46 15.32 20.10 -6.34
N VAL A 47 16.57 19.87 -6.75
CA VAL A 47 16.99 18.60 -7.38
C VAL A 47 16.81 17.44 -6.39
N THR A 48 17.22 17.64 -5.14
CA THR A 48 17.11 16.62 -4.09
C THR A 48 15.64 16.30 -3.78
N ALA A 49 14.78 17.32 -3.72
CA ALA A 49 13.34 17.16 -3.53
C ALA A 49 12.68 16.44 -4.72
N VAL A 50 13.04 16.78 -5.96
CA VAL A 50 12.51 16.13 -7.16
C VAL A 50 12.90 14.66 -7.20
N VAL A 51 14.17 14.32 -6.93
CA VAL A 51 14.64 12.93 -6.90
C VAL A 51 13.94 12.15 -5.78
N ALA A 52 13.80 12.73 -4.59
CA ALA A 52 13.09 12.12 -3.48
C ALA A 52 11.61 11.88 -3.81
N LEU A 53 10.93 12.86 -4.42
CA LEU A 53 9.54 12.74 -4.86
C LEU A 53 9.36 11.68 -5.95
N ALA A 54 10.25 11.65 -6.95
CA ALA A 54 10.23 10.65 -8.00
C ALA A 54 10.46 9.24 -7.44
N GLY A 55 11.44 9.08 -6.54
CA GLY A 55 11.69 7.82 -5.84
C GLY A 55 10.49 7.37 -5.00
N ALA A 56 9.86 8.30 -4.27
CA ALA A 56 8.65 8.02 -3.50
C ALA A 56 7.47 7.63 -4.39
N ALA A 57 7.27 8.31 -5.52
CA ALA A 57 6.21 8.00 -6.49
C ALA A 57 6.42 6.61 -7.15
N ALA A 58 7.66 6.26 -7.50
CA ALA A 58 8.01 4.94 -8.01
C ALA A 58 7.75 3.85 -6.97
N ALA A 59 8.18 4.05 -5.72
CA ALA A 59 7.91 3.13 -4.64
C ALA A 59 6.40 2.97 -4.36
N ALA A 60 5.65 4.07 -4.33
CA ALA A 60 4.20 4.06 -4.15
C ALA A 60 3.51 3.29 -5.28
N SER A 61 3.91 3.55 -6.54
CA SER A 61 3.40 2.83 -7.71
C SER A 61 3.69 1.33 -7.63
N ALA A 62 4.89 0.93 -7.22
CA ALA A 62 5.24 -0.48 -7.04
C ALA A 62 4.37 -1.15 -5.96
N VAL A 63 4.13 -0.48 -4.83
CA VAL A 63 3.26 -0.99 -3.76
C VAL A 63 1.81 -1.12 -4.25
N LEU A 64 1.29 -0.12 -4.96
CA LEU A 64 -0.06 -0.15 -5.53
C LEU A 64 -0.21 -1.25 -6.59
N TRP A 65 0.81 -1.45 -7.41
CA TRP A 65 0.86 -2.53 -8.39
C TRP A 65 0.86 -3.91 -7.71
N ILE A 66 1.69 -4.12 -6.68
CA ILE A 66 1.67 -5.36 -5.89
C ILE A 66 0.30 -5.57 -5.24
N ALA A 67 -0.31 -4.51 -4.70
CA ALA A 67 -1.63 -4.57 -4.10
C ALA A 67 -2.72 -4.93 -5.13
N SER A 68 -2.68 -4.34 -6.33
CA SER A 68 -3.65 -4.63 -7.39
C SER A 68 -3.50 -6.05 -7.93
N VAL A 69 -2.27 -6.53 -8.14
CA VAL A 69 -1.98 -7.92 -8.48
C VAL A 69 -2.49 -8.85 -7.40
N ALA A 70 -2.26 -8.55 -6.12
CA ALA A 70 -2.73 -9.36 -5.01
C ALA A 70 -4.28 -9.42 -4.93
N VAL A 71 -4.97 -8.31 -5.21
CA VAL A 71 -6.45 -8.28 -5.28
C VAL A 71 -6.95 -9.12 -6.46
N ARG A 72 -6.33 -9.00 -7.64
CA ARG A 72 -6.66 -9.79 -8.84
C ARG A 72 -6.46 -11.28 -8.60
N GLU A 73 -5.28 -11.68 -8.11
CA GLU A 73 -4.98 -13.09 -7.82
C GLU A 73 -5.91 -13.65 -6.75
N ARG A 74 -6.27 -12.87 -5.73
CA ARG A 74 -7.28 -13.28 -4.74
C ARG A 74 -8.64 -13.51 -5.38
N HIS A 75 -9.12 -12.59 -6.22
CA HIS A 75 -10.41 -12.73 -6.91
C HIS A 75 -10.44 -14.04 -7.72
N LEU A 76 -9.34 -14.36 -8.41
CA LEU A 76 -9.17 -15.62 -9.13
C LEU A 76 -9.13 -16.84 -8.21
N LEU A 77 -8.53 -16.72 -7.02
CA LEU A 77 -8.37 -17.84 -6.07
C LEU A 77 -9.62 -18.17 -5.26
N THR A 78 -10.44 -17.18 -4.89
CA THR A 78 -11.61 -17.36 -4.00
C THR A 78 -12.94 -17.35 -4.73
N GLY A 79 -12.98 -17.04 -6.03
CA GLY A 79 -14.21 -17.06 -6.83
C GLY A 79 -15.27 -16.04 -6.37
N GLY A 80 -14.90 -15.10 -5.51
CA GLY A 80 -15.81 -14.13 -4.90
C GLY A 80 -15.13 -13.25 -3.85
N ALA A 81 -15.75 -12.11 -3.54
CA ALA A 81 -15.29 -11.15 -2.55
C ALA A 81 -15.59 -11.63 -1.13
N GLY A 82 -14.71 -12.47 -0.55
CA GLY A 82 -14.76 -12.75 0.89
C GLY A 82 -14.66 -11.48 1.75
N GLU A 83 -15.03 -11.58 3.02
CA GLU A 83 -15.15 -10.44 3.94
C GLU A 83 -13.84 -9.62 4.07
N ALA A 84 -13.88 -8.35 3.66
CA ALA A 84 -12.71 -7.48 3.63
C ALA A 84 -12.29 -7.06 5.06
N PRO A 85 -10.97 -6.99 5.37
CA PRO A 85 -10.52 -6.38 6.62
C PRO A 85 -10.99 -4.92 6.65
N ALA A 86 -11.76 -4.52 7.65
CA ALA A 86 -12.24 -3.14 7.73
C ALA A 86 -11.07 -2.15 7.97
N LEU A 87 -11.06 -1.06 7.21
CA LEU A 87 -10.36 0.17 7.58
C LEU A 87 -11.27 0.93 8.56
N ARG A 88 -10.72 1.31 9.73
CA ARG A 88 -11.47 2.06 10.75
C ARG A 88 -11.02 3.52 10.70
N PRO A 89 -11.73 4.42 10.00
CA PRO A 89 -11.28 5.80 9.78
C PRO A 89 -11.06 6.55 11.09
N LEU A 90 -11.92 6.34 12.09
CA LEU A 90 -11.77 6.93 13.43
C LEU A 90 -10.46 6.51 14.13
N HIS A 91 -10.00 5.27 13.90
CA HIS A 91 -8.72 4.82 14.45
C HIS A 91 -7.53 5.47 13.74
N VAL A 92 -7.64 5.70 12.43
CA VAL A 92 -6.63 6.44 11.66
C VAL A 92 -6.57 7.89 12.14
N LEU A 93 -7.72 8.53 12.34
CA LEU A 93 -7.81 9.88 12.86
C LEU A 93 -7.22 9.98 14.28
N GLY A 94 -7.56 9.05 15.17
CA GLY A 94 -6.97 9.00 16.52
C GLY A 94 -5.45 8.83 16.49
N ALA A 95 -4.93 7.98 15.60
CA ALA A 95 -3.49 7.82 15.42
C ALA A 95 -2.84 9.09 14.83
N ALA A 96 -3.49 9.75 13.87
CA ALA A 96 -3.03 11.00 13.29
C ALA A 96 -2.97 12.12 14.35
N LEU A 97 -4.00 12.25 15.18
CA LEU A 97 -4.03 13.22 16.27
C LEU A 97 -2.95 12.93 17.33
N GLY A 98 -2.78 11.67 17.73
CA GLY A 98 -1.72 11.29 18.65
C GLY A 98 -0.33 11.57 18.09
N LEU A 99 -0.11 11.28 16.80
CA LEU A 99 1.14 11.57 16.12
C LEU A 99 1.36 13.07 15.98
N PHE A 100 0.33 13.85 15.66
CA PHE A 100 0.39 15.30 15.55
C PHE A 100 0.82 15.96 16.86
N VAL A 101 0.20 15.57 17.98
CA VAL A 101 0.59 16.09 19.31
C VAL A 101 2.04 15.70 19.64
N ALA A 102 2.39 14.43 19.47
CA ALA A 102 3.74 13.95 19.78
C ALA A 102 4.83 14.64 18.93
N THR A 103 4.59 14.78 17.63
CA THR A 103 5.53 15.40 16.69
C THR A 103 5.60 16.91 16.85
N SER A 104 4.51 17.58 17.25
CA SER A 104 4.54 19.01 17.59
C SER A 104 5.40 19.28 18.82
N LEU A 105 5.25 18.47 19.87
CA LEU A 105 6.10 18.57 21.07
C LEU A 105 7.56 18.25 20.76
N ALA A 106 7.82 17.21 19.98
CA ALA A 106 9.17 16.82 19.58
C ALA A 106 9.84 17.90 18.70
N PHE A 107 9.10 18.47 17.74
CA PHE A 107 9.55 19.58 16.90
C PHE A 107 9.92 20.80 17.75
N ALA A 108 9.00 21.25 18.61
CA ALA A 108 9.23 22.40 19.49
C ALA A 108 10.44 22.18 20.40
N SER A 109 10.59 20.98 20.97
CA SER A 109 11.71 20.64 21.84
C SER A 109 13.04 20.64 21.09
N LEU A 110 13.07 20.06 19.89
CA LEU A 110 14.26 20.02 19.04
C LEU A 110 14.68 21.43 18.62
N GLU A 111 13.75 22.23 18.08
CA GLU A 111 14.06 23.61 17.65
C GLU A 111 14.48 24.48 18.83
N SER A 112 13.83 24.34 19.99
CA SER A 112 14.22 25.07 21.19
C SER A 112 15.63 24.72 21.66
N TYR A 113 16.00 23.44 21.58
CA TYR A 113 17.35 23.00 21.89
C TYR A 113 18.38 23.56 20.91
N LEU A 114 18.06 23.56 19.61
CA LEU A 114 18.94 24.14 18.58
C LEU A 114 19.11 25.65 18.76
N HIS A 115 18.04 26.38 19.02
CA HIS A 115 18.08 27.82 19.30
C HIS A 115 18.88 28.14 20.56
N TRP A 116 18.71 27.35 21.64
CA TRP A 116 19.50 27.49 22.84
C TRP A 116 21.00 27.28 22.58
N ARG A 117 21.35 26.22 21.82
CA ARG A 117 22.75 25.96 21.43
C ARG A 117 23.33 27.03 20.50
N ALA A 118 22.50 27.70 19.72
CA ALA A 118 22.89 28.81 18.85
C ALA A 118 22.98 30.15 19.59
N GLY A 119 22.73 30.19 20.90
CA GLY A 119 22.76 31.43 21.70
C GLY A 119 21.52 32.32 21.53
N LEU A 120 20.48 31.85 20.83
CA LEU A 120 19.23 32.57 20.61
C LEU A 120 18.25 32.45 21.79
N GLY A 121 18.53 31.55 22.73
CA GLY A 121 17.69 31.28 23.89
C GLY A 121 16.64 30.19 23.66
N PHE A 122 15.99 29.77 24.74
CA PHE A 122 14.96 28.72 24.72
C PHE A 122 13.58 29.31 24.40
N HIS A 123 12.95 28.81 23.34
CA HIS A 123 11.68 29.35 22.83
C HIS A 123 10.47 28.44 23.13
N GLY A 124 10.69 27.19 23.50
CA GLY A 124 9.63 26.21 23.80
C GLY A 124 8.62 26.05 22.66
N LEU A 125 7.33 26.10 23.00
CA LEU A 125 6.24 26.00 22.04
C LEU A 125 6.16 27.20 21.08
N HIS A 126 6.83 28.32 21.39
CA HIS A 126 6.88 29.46 20.48
C HIS A 126 7.55 29.10 19.14
N CYS A 127 8.38 28.06 19.09
CA CYS A 127 8.92 27.52 17.84
C CYS A 127 7.85 27.00 16.87
N LEU A 128 6.62 26.70 17.31
CA LEU A 128 5.54 26.21 16.45
C LEU A 128 4.71 27.32 15.78
N ILE A 129 4.77 28.53 16.34
CA ILE A 129 3.92 29.67 15.96
C ILE A 129 4.73 30.93 15.62
N GLY A 130 6.04 30.88 15.83
CA GLY A 130 6.94 31.99 15.57
C GLY A 130 7.05 32.32 14.08
N PRO A 131 7.56 33.52 13.74
CA PRO A 131 7.57 34.04 12.37
C PRO A 131 8.41 33.19 11.40
N ILE A 132 9.42 32.49 11.91
CA ILE A 132 10.31 31.61 11.12
C ILE A 132 9.60 30.28 10.76
N HIS A 133 8.64 29.84 11.56
CA HIS A 133 8.00 28.54 11.45
C HIS A 133 6.48 28.66 11.38
N ARG A 134 5.99 29.72 10.73
CA ARG A 134 4.55 30.04 10.65
C ARG A 134 3.70 28.87 10.16
N ASP A 135 4.26 28.05 9.27
CA ASP A 135 3.58 26.90 8.67
C ASP A 135 3.88 25.58 9.38
N ALA A 136 4.58 25.57 10.52
CA ALA A 136 4.96 24.31 11.18
C ALA A 136 3.75 23.48 11.62
N LEU A 137 2.74 24.08 12.26
CA LEU A 137 1.53 23.37 12.67
C LEU A 137 0.76 22.75 11.49
N PRO A 138 0.41 23.48 10.41
CA PRO A 138 -0.28 22.87 9.28
C PRO A 138 0.56 21.80 8.58
N ILE A 139 1.89 21.98 8.47
CA ILE A 139 2.79 20.97 7.90
C ILE A 139 2.81 19.70 8.78
N LEU A 140 3.02 19.84 10.09
CA LEU A 140 3.02 18.71 11.04
C LEU A 140 1.69 17.97 11.06
N GLY A 141 0.57 18.69 11.01
CA GLY A 141 -0.77 18.10 10.95
C GLY A 141 -0.95 17.27 9.69
N SER A 142 -0.57 17.83 8.54
CA SER A 142 -0.68 17.18 7.24
C SER A 142 0.20 15.92 7.15
N LEU A 143 1.46 16.02 7.57
CA LEU A 143 2.39 14.90 7.59
C LEU A 143 1.96 13.81 8.59
N SER A 144 1.40 14.18 9.74
CA SER A 144 0.89 13.22 10.72
C SER A 144 -0.31 12.44 10.20
N LEU A 145 -1.24 13.13 9.52
CA LEU A 145 -2.37 12.49 8.86
C LEU A 145 -1.91 11.55 7.74
N LEU A 146 -1.01 12.02 6.87
CA LEU A 146 -0.45 11.22 5.78
C LEU A 146 0.26 9.97 6.32
N ALA A 147 1.09 10.12 7.34
CA ALA A 147 1.81 9.02 7.96
C ALA A 147 0.86 8.00 8.62
N ALA A 148 -0.16 8.45 9.34
CA ALA A 148 -1.17 7.58 9.94
C ALA A 148 -2.00 6.82 8.88
N ALA A 149 -2.35 7.50 7.78
CA ALA A 149 -3.06 6.89 6.66
C ALA A 149 -2.18 5.84 5.95
N ALA A 150 -0.92 6.16 5.69
CA ALA A 150 0.05 5.25 5.07
C ALA A 150 0.29 4.01 5.94
N GLU A 151 0.44 4.19 7.26
CA GLU A 151 0.63 3.09 8.20
C GLU A 151 -0.64 2.22 8.29
N ALA A 152 -1.84 2.82 8.29
CA ALA A 152 -3.11 2.09 8.25
C ALA A 152 -3.27 1.28 6.95
N ALA A 153 -2.91 1.86 5.80
CA ALA A 153 -2.90 1.20 4.51
C ALA A 153 -1.91 0.01 4.52
N ALA A 154 -0.68 0.22 4.99
CA ALA A 154 0.32 -0.85 5.11
C ALA A 154 -0.17 -2.00 6.00
N ARG A 155 -0.77 -1.70 7.16
CA ARG A 155 -1.38 -2.72 8.03
C ARG A 155 -2.51 -3.46 7.33
N HIS A 156 -3.36 -2.77 6.58
CA HIS A 156 -4.45 -3.37 5.83
C HIS A 156 -3.91 -4.34 4.75
N LEU A 157 -2.90 -3.93 3.98
CA LEU A 157 -2.21 -4.76 3.01
C LEU A 157 -1.54 -5.99 3.65
N LEU A 158 -0.86 -5.82 4.79
CA LEU A 158 -0.22 -6.94 5.51
C LEU A 158 -1.24 -7.94 6.09
N ARG A 159 -2.45 -7.48 6.47
CA ARG A 159 -3.55 -8.38 6.88
C ARG A 159 -4.05 -9.19 5.69
N TRP A 160 -4.20 -8.54 4.54
CA TRP A 160 -4.53 -9.21 3.28
C TRP A 160 -3.51 -10.27 2.91
N MET A 161 -2.23 -9.91 2.87
CA MET A 161 -1.14 -10.82 2.54
C MET A 161 -1.13 -12.06 3.44
N ARG A 162 -1.31 -11.86 4.76
CA ARG A 162 -1.39 -12.98 5.72
C ARG A 162 -2.56 -13.91 5.45
N ARG A 163 -3.75 -13.36 5.17
CA ARG A 163 -4.93 -14.17 4.81
C ARG A 163 -4.70 -14.94 3.50
N THR A 164 -4.10 -14.33 2.49
CA THR A 164 -3.78 -14.99 1.22
C THR A 164 -2.78 -16.13 1.42
N LEU A 165 -1.71 -15.90 2.18
CA LEU A 165 -0.72 -16.95 2.50
C LEU A 165 -1.35 -18.09 3.31
N GLN A 166 -2.24 -17.78 4.25
CA GLN A 166 -3.00 -18.80 4.99
C GLN A 166 -3.90 -19.62 4.06
N ALA A 167 -4.62 -18.98 3.14
CA ALA A 167 -5.47 -19.67 2.16
C ALA A 167 -4.65 -20.56 1.21
N LEU A 168 -3.48 -20.10 0.76
CA LEU A 168 -2.56 -20.90 -0.06
C LEU A 168 -2.02 -22.11 0.72
N ARG A 169 -1.67 -21.94 1.99
CA ARG A 169 -1.20 -23.03 2.87
C ARG A 169 -2.31 -24.03 3.20
N ALA A 170 -3.54 -23.56 3.38
CA ALA A 170 -4.68 -24.39 3.74
C ALA A 170 -5.28 -25.17 2.55
N ARG A 171 -4.84 -24.89 1.30
CA ARG A 171 -5.27 -25.69 0.13
C ARG A 171 -4.73 -27.11 0.26
N PRO A 172 -5.61 -28.13 0.32
CA PRO A 172 -5.17 -29.51 0.19
C PRO A 172 -4.56 -29.69 -1.20
N ARG A 173 -3.32 -30.20 -1.27
CA ARG A 173 -2.63 -30.55 -2.54
C ARG A 173 -3.48 -31.45 -3.46
N ALA A 174 -4.50 -32.12 -2.90
CA ALA A 174 -5.44 -32.99 -3.62
C ALA A 174 -6.36 -32.28 -4.64
N ARG A 175 -6.56 -30.95 -4.57
CA ARG A 175 -7.39 -30.19 -5.54
C ARG A 175 -6.65 -29.73 -6.80
N LEU A 176 -5.39 -30.12 -6.97
CA LEU A 176 -4.65 -29.98 -8.23
C LEU A 176 -4.95 -31.12 -9.22
N ARG A 177 -5.72 -32.14 -8.81
CA ARG A 177 -6.31 -33.07 -9.78
C ARG A 177 -7.36 -32.28 -10.58
N PRO A 178 -7.27 -32.24 -11.92
CA PRO A 178 -8.38 -31.77 -12.72
C PRO A 178 -9.62 -32.54 -12.27
N PRO A 179 -10.82 -31.92 -12.26
CA PRO A 179 -12.02 -32.70 -12.07
C PRO A 179 -11.94 -33.82 -13.10
N LEU A 180 -11.86 -35.07 -12.63
CA LEU A 180 -12.15 -36.21 -13.48
C LEU A 180 -13.60 -35.98 -13.88
N ARG A 181 -13.79 -35.31 -15.01
CA ARG A 181 -15.09 -35.19 -15.67
C ARG A 181 -15.54 -36.65 -15.75
N PRO A 182 -16.65 -37.04 -15.11
CA PRO A 182 -17.20 -38.36 -15.36
C PRO A 182 -17.39 -38.40 -16.87
N LEU A 183 -16.61 -39.24 -17.56
CA LEU A 183 -16.95 -39.61 -18.92
C LEU A 183 -18.42 -40.04 -18.84
N PRO A 184 -19.31 -39.53 -19.70
CA PRO A 184 -20.65 -40.07 -19.77
C PRO A 184 -20.47 -41.57 -19.90
N ARG A 185 -20.99 -42.32 -18.92
CA ARG A 185 -21.01 -43.77 -19.00
C ARG A 185 -21.91 -44.03 -20.19
N ALA A 186 -21.31 -44.28 -21.35
CA ALA A 186 -22.04 -44.76 -22.50
C ALA A 186 -22.53 -46.15 -22.10
N GLU A 187 -23.71 -46.20 -21.50
CA GLU A 187 -24.54 -47.40 -21.49
C GLU A 187 -24.97 -47.63 -22.95
N ALA A 188 -24.00 -48.04 -23.77
CA ALA A 188 -24.28 -48.68 -25.03
C ALA A 188 -24.73 -50.10 -24.68
N PRO A 189 -26.01 -50.47 -24.88
CA PRO A 189 -26.37 -51.86 -24.80
C PRO A 189 -25.59 -52.59 -25.91
N LEU A 190 -24.72 -53.51 -25.49
CA LEU A 190 -24.11 -54.50 -26.36
C LEU A 190 -25.24 -55.31 -27.01
N ARG A 191 -25.64 -54.92 -28.22
CA ARG A 191 -26.47 -55.76 -29.08
C ARG A 191 -25.61 -56.96 -29.50
N PRO A 192 -26.02 -58.21 -29.22
CA PRO A 192 -25.34 -59.37 -29.79
C PRO A 192 -25.57 -59.36 -31.30
N ALA A 193 -24.47 -59.48 -32.06
CA ALA A 193 -24.50 -59.79 -33.47
C ALA A 193 -25.03 -61.23 -33.67
N LEU A 194 -25.87 -61.35 -34.70
CA LEU A 194 -26.69 -62.50 -35.12
C LEU A 194 -25.94 -63.83 -35.30
N PRO A 195 -26.71 -64.92 -35.48
CA PRO A 195 -26.52 -65.67 -36.72
C PRO A 195 -27.84 -66.03 -37.44
N GLY A 196 -27.90 -65.64 -38.72
CA GLY A 196 -28.48 -66.36 -39.86
C GLY A 196 -29.93 -66.84 -39.83
N LEU A 197 -30.76 -66.32 -40.76
CA LEU A 197 -31.31 -67.12 -41.87
C LEU A 197 -32.12 -66.25 -42.85
N ASP A 198 -31.88 -66.52 -44.13
CA ASP A 198 -32.44 -65.98 -45.36
C ASP A 198 -33.94 -65.64 -45.35
N LEU A 199 -34.28 -64.45 -45.84
CA LEU A 199 -35.47 -64.23 -46.67
C LEU A 199 -35.12 -63.31 -47.85
N ALA A 200 -34.74 -63.97 -48.94
CA ALA A 200 -35.00 -63.69 -50.35
C ALA A 200 -35.09 -62.23 -50.85
N ARG A 201 -34.29 -61.96 -51.89
CA ARG A 201 -34.34 -60.80 -52.81
C ARG A 201 -35.76 -60.46 -53.30
N GLY A 202 -36.03 -59.16 -53.39
CA GLY A 202 -36.98 -58.55 -54.33
C GLY A 202 -36.46 -57.18 -54.80
N PRO A 203 -36.61 -56.77 -56.08
CA PRO A 203 -35.79 -55.74 -56.73
C PRO A 203 -36.51 -54.35 -56.82
N PRO A 204 -36.07 -53.38 -57.64
CA PRO A 204 -35.44 -52.10 -57.25
C PRO A 204 -36.35 -50.86 -57.40
N ALA A 205 -35.75 -49.68 -57.20
CA ALA A 205 -36.32 -48.34 -57.06
C ALA A 205 -37.20 -47.79 -58.22
N ALA A 206 -38.06 -46.83 -57.87
CA ALA A 206 -38.57 -45.80 -58.79
C ALA A 206 -38.52 -44.41 -58.11
N LEU A 207 -38.03 -43.44 -58.87
CA LEU A 207 -37.81 -42.01 -58.56
C LEU A 207 -39.10 -41.17 -58.70
N PRO A 208 -39.10 -39.89 -58.27
CA PRO A 208 -40.30 -39.10 -57.97
C PRO A 208 -40.97 -38.47 -59.20
N ALA A 209 -42.22 -38.03 -59.01
CA ALA A 209 -42.92 -37.08 -59.88
C ALA A 209 -43.10 -35.75 -59.15
#